data_AF-A0A7W5GDD1-F1
#
_entry.id   AF-A0A7W5GDD1-F1
#
_cell.length_a   1.000
_cell.length_b   1.000
_cell.length_c   1.000
_cell.angle_alpha   90.00
_cell.angle_beta   90.00
_cell.angle_gamma   90.00
#
_symmetry.space_group_name_H-M   'P 1'
#
loop_
_entity.id
_entity.type
_entity.pdbx_description
1 polymer ?
#
loop_
_entity_poly.entity_id
_entity_poly.type
_entity_poly.pdbx_seq_one_letter_code
_entity_poly.pdbx_strand_id
1 'polypeptide(L)'
;MNEEKEVKVNTTDPDSGYMFREGKPEGFFYLDYRTVDVKHNLITDVFVTPDNVHDSVPYLSRLDRQRKRFGFEVEAVALYSGYMTTPICKGLEERKIYGVIAHRRFHPTQGLLPKWKFTYEAERNLYRCPQQQELAYRTTDRNGYRHYASDPKQCAHCPILEKCTRSANKRKIVTRHIWEDSKEQVRLNRLSKSGKRLYRKRKETIERSFADAKQLHGFRYCRLQGLNNVMEQALMTAAVQNMKKIALHLERRA
;
A
#
# COMPACT_ATOMS: atom_id res chain seq x y z
N MET A 1 -1.08 28.70 -1.21
CA MET A 1 -0.39 28.53 0.08
C MET A 1 -0.04 27.07 0.24
N ASN A 2 1.23 26.73 0.03
CA ASN A 2 1.74 25.44 0.50
C ASN A 2 1.86 25.56 2.01
N GLU A 3 1.17 24.71 2.76
CA GLU A 3 1.38 24.59 4.19
C GLU A 3 2.83 24.16 4.43
N GLU A 4 3.62 25.03 5.06
CA GLU A 4 4.95 24.68 5.55
C GLU A 4 4.78 23.59 6.61
N LYS A 5 5.27 22.40 6.30
CA LYS A 5 5.21 21.27 7.19
C LYS A 5 6.50 21.24 8.00
N GLU A 6 6.39 21.43 9.31
CA GLU A 6 7.52 21.19 10.20
C GLU A 6 7.90 19.71 10.16
N VAL A 7 9.15 19.43 9.83
CA VAL A 7 9.70 18.07 9.79
C VAL A 7 10.86 17.99 10.78
N LYS A 8 10.81 17.01 11.67
CA LYS A 8 11.95 16.70 12.54
C LYS A 8 13.11 16.17 11.68
N VAL A 9 14.27 16.80 11.79
CA VAL A 9 15.49 16.44 11.08
C VAL A 9 16.54 15.99 12.10
N ASN A 10 17.28 14.94 11.76
CA ASN A 10 18.40 14.48 12.57
C ASN A 10 19.62 15.34 12.27
N THR A 11 20.22 15.93 13.29
CA THR A 11 21.39 16.81 13.15
C THR A 11 22.66 16.06 12.74
N THR A 12 22.76 14.76 13.06
CA THR A 12 23.94 13.94 12.76
C THR A 12 23.78 13.13 11.47
N ASP A 13 22.55 12.76 11.09
CA ASP A 13 22.25 12.04 9.85
C ASP A 13 21.01 12.60 9.15
N PRO A 14 21.13 13.74 8.43
CA PRO A 14 19.99 14.46 7.84
C PRO A 14 19.18 13.65 6.82
N ASP A 15 19.78 12.60 6.26
CA ASP A 15 19.15 11.69 5.30
C ASP A 15 18.18 10.69 5.97
N SER A 16 18.19 10.58 7.30
CA SER A 16 17.29 9.70 8.05
C SER A 16 15.90 10.31 8.24
N GLY A 17 14.87 9.47 8.24
CA GLY A 17 13.48 9.91 8.40
C GLY A 17 12.99 9.71 9.83
N TYR A 18 12.37 10.73 10.43
CA TYR A 18 11.74 10.59 11.74
C TYR A 18 10.46 9.75 11.64
N MET A 19 10.38 8.69 12.44
CA MET A 19 9.23 7.80 12.55
C MET A 19 8.61 7.91 13.94
N PHE A 20 7.30 8.12 13.97
CA PHE A 20 6.47 7.89 15.15
C PHE A 20 5.28 6.99 14.75
N ARG A 21 5.24 5.76 15.28
CA ARG A 21 4.14 4.82 15.07
C ARG A 21 3.86 4.08 16.37
N GLU A 22 2.58 4.04 16.77
CA GLU A 22 2.15 3.34 17.98
C GLU A 22 2.61 1.87 17.96
N GLY A 23 3.25 1.43 19.05
CA GLY A 23 3.81 0.08 19.17
C GLY A 23 5.11 -0.18 18.40
N LYS A 24 5.76 0.85 17.84
CA LYS A 24 7.09 0.75 17.23
C LYS A 24 8.08 1.69 17.93
N PRO A 25 9.41 1.45 17.77
CA PRO A 25 10.42 2.39 18.23
C PRO A 25 10.20 3.78 17.62
N GLU A 26 10.30 4.80 18.46
CA GLU A 26 10.33 6.20 18.03
C GLU A 26 11.78 6.60 17.75
N GLY A 27 12.01 7.35 16.68
CA GLY A 27 13.35 7.82 16.33
C GLY A 27 13.55 8.01 14.83
N PHE A 28 14.82 8.11 14.43
CA PHE A 28 15.23 8.30 13.04
C PHE A 28 15.63 6.97 12.40
N PHE A 29 15.04 6.66 11.25
CA PHE A 29 15.22 5.38 10.58
C PHE A 29 15.25 5.51 9.06
N TYR A 30 15.68 4.41 8.45
CA TYR A 30 15.57 4.14 7.03
C TYR A 30 14.65 2.93 6.79
N LEU A 31 13.97 2.93 5.65
CA LEU A 31 13.12 1.84 5.18
C LEU A 31 13.82 1.07 4.06
N ASP A 32 13.98 -0.25 4.22
CA ASP A 32 14.42 -1.17 3.16
C ASP A 32 13.21 -1.75 2.42
N TYR A 33 13.06 -1.37 1.15
CA TYR A 33 12.13 -1.96 0.19
C TYR A 33 12.81 -3.10 -0.54
N ARG A 34 12.25 -4.29 -0.39
CA ARG A 34 12.81 -5.51 -0.96
C ARG A 34 11.78 -6.27 -1.77
N THR A 35 12.20 -6.73 -2.94
CA THR A 35 11.42 -7.67 -3.78
C THR A 35 12.14 -9.00 -3.84
N VAL A 36 11.39 -10.10 -3.76
CA VAL A 36 11.90 -11.47 -3.91
C VAL A 36 11.07 -12.25 -4.92
N ASP A 37 11.70 -13.18 -5.62
CA ASP A 37 10.99 -14.15 -6.44
C ASP A 37 10.31 -15.22 -5.57
N VAL A 38 9.24 -15.82 -6.08
CA VAL A 38 8.44 -16.81 -5.32
C VAL A 38 9.08 -18.21 -5.32
N LYS A 39 9.85 -18.55 -6.35
CA LYS A 39 10.34 -19.92 -6.61
C LYS A 39 11.58 -20.23 -5.76
N HIS A 40 12.56 -19.33 -5.76
CA HIS A 40 13.85 -19.54 -5.11
C HIS A 40 14.10 -18.58 -3.95
N ASN A 41 13.20 -17.61 -3.72
CA ASN A 41 13.34 -16.56 -2.71
C ASN A 41 14.60 -15.71 -2.92
N LEU A 42 15.06 -15.57 -4.15
CA LEU A 42 16.13 -14.66 -4.56
C LEU A 42 15.61 -13.23 -4.52
N ILE A 43 16.44 -12.34 -4.00
CA ILE A 43 16.17 -10.91 -3.92
C ILE A 43 16.40 -10.32 -5.31
N THR A 44 15.35 -9.74 -5.89
CA THR A 44 15.38 -9.14 -7.22
C THR A 44 15.51 -7.62 -7.18
N ASP A 45 15.23 -7.00 -6.03
CA ASP A 45 15.40 -5.57 -5.82
C ASP A 45 15.58 -5.22 -4.36
N VAL A 46 16.38 -4.18 -4.14
CA VAL A 46 16.60 -3.51 -2.88
C VAL A 46 16.58 -2.01 -3.14
N PHE A 47 15.90 -1.26 -2.29
CA PHE A 47 15.88 0.19 -2.33
C PHE A 47 15.67 0.74 -0.93
N VAL A 48 16.43 1.75 -0.56
CA VAL A 48 16.34 2.40 0.74
C VAL A 48 15.77 3.81 0.59
N THR A 49 14.90 4.21 1.51
CA THR A 49 14.47 5.60 1.68
C THR A 49 14.54 6.01 3.15
N PRO A 50 14.44 7.31 3.47
CA PRO A 50 14.14 7.75 4.82
C PRO A 50 12.74 7.26 5.26
N ASP A 51 12.51 7.03 6.57
CA ASP A 51 11.22 6.46 7.06
C ASP A 51 10.01 7.38 6.90
N ASN A 52 10.22 8.69 6.71
CA ASN A 52 9.14 9.65 6.46
C ASN A 52 8.51 9.48 5.05
N VAL A 53 9.10 8.66 4.19
CA VAL A 53 8.54 8.29 2.88
C VAL A 53 7.59 7.11 3.05
N HIS A 54 6.35 7.26 2.57
CA HIS A 54 5.35 6.20 2.65
C HIS A 54 5.69 5.03 1.69
N ASP A 55 5.51 3.79 2.16
CA ASP A 55 5.90 2.56 1.45
C ASP A 55 5.37 2.44 0.02
N SER A 56 4.20 3.02 -0.24
CA SER A 56 3.57 2.97 -1.56
C SER A 56 4.27 3.82 -2.62
N VAL A 57 5.07 4.81 -2.21
CA VAL A 57 5.66 5.82 -3.10
C VAL A 57 6.66 5.19 -4.08
N PRO A 58 7.68 4.43 -3.63
CA PRO A 58 8.67 3.88 -4.55
C PRO A 58 8.18 2.67 -5.34
N TYR A 59 7.10 1.99 -4.91
CA TYR A 59 6.80 0.64 -5.35
C TYR A 59 6.72 0.45 -6.89
N LEU A 60 5.93 1.28 -7.59
CA LEU A 60 5.73 1.11 -9.04
C LEU A 60 7.02 1.36 -9.83
N SER A 61 7.81 2.38 -9.45
CA SER A 61 9.08 2.66 -10.12
C SER A 61 10.11 1.56 -9.87
N ARG A 62 10.11 0.96 -8.67
CA ARG A 62 10.95 -0.22 -8.36
C ARG A 62 10.54 -1.46 -9.14
N LEU A 63 9.23 -1.68 -9.32
CA LEU A 63 8.71 -2.76 -10.15
C LEU A 63 9.17 -2.60 -11.60
N ASP A 64 9.05 -1.39 -12.16
CA ASP A 64 9.46 -1.11 -13.53
C ASP A 64 10.99 -1.22 -13.73
N ARG A 65 11.78 -0.75 -12.75
CA ARG A 65 13.23 -0.93 -12.75
C ARG A 65 13.60 -2.41 -12.89
N GLN A 66 12.99 -3.29 -12.09
CA GLN A 66 13.28 -4.72 -12.12
C GLN A 66 12.96 -5.35 -13.48
N ARG A 67 11.77 -5.04 -14.01
CA ARG A 67 11.32 -5.50 -15.33
C ARG A 67 12.31 -5.08 -16.41
N LYS A 68 12.72 -3.80 -16.41
CA LYS A 68 13.68 -3.26 -17.38
C LYS A 68 15.09 -3.84 -17.22
N ARG A 69 15.58 -3.99 -15.98
CA ARG A 69 16.95 -4.43 -15.70
C ARG A 69 17.17 -5.90 -16.03
N PHE A 70 16.19 -6.75 -15.73
CA PHE A 70 16.33 -8.21 -15.86
C PHE A 70 15.49 -8.82 -16.98
N GLY A 71 14.69 -8.02 -17.69
CA GLY A 71 13.78 -8.51 -18.72
C GLY A 71 12.64 -9.36 -18.15
N PHE A 72 12.23 -9.12 -16.90
CA PHE A 72 11.20 -9.94 -16.26
C PHE A 72 9.81 -9.67 -16.84
N GLU A 73 9.18 -10.73 -17.32
CA GLU A 73 7.75 -10.80 -17.60
C GLU A 73 7.00 -11.09 -16.30
N VAL A 74 6.69 -10.04 -15.54
CA VAL A 74 6.03 -10.17 -14.24
C VAL A 74 4.54 -10.43 -14.44
N GLU A 75 4.12 -11.68 -14.25
CA GLU A 75 2.71 -12.07 -14.34
C GLU A 75 1.88 -11.61 -13.12
N ALA A 76 2.47 -11.71 -11.92
CA ALA A 76 1.75 -11.50 -10.67
C ALA A 76 2.64 -10.97 -9.56
N VAL A 77 2.04 -10.20 -8.64
CA VAL A 77 2.70 -9.67 -7.45
C VAL A 77 1.86 -9.89 -6.19
N ALA A 78 2.53 -10.16 -5.07
CA ALA A 78 1.88 -10.26 -3.75
C ALA A 78 2.47 -9.24 -2.79
N LEU A 79 1.65 -8.30 -2.30
CA LEU A 79 2.11 -7.16 -1.50
C LEU A 79 1.50 -7.14 -0.11
N TYR A 80 2.16 -6.43 0.81
CA TYR A 80 1.62 -6.16 2.14
C TYR A 80 0.42 -5.21 2.10
N SER A 81 -0.40 -5.22 3.15
CA SER A 81 -1.61 -4.39 3.21
C SER A 81 -1.34 -2.88 3.16
N GLY A 82 -0.12 -2.45 3.52
CA GLY A 82 0.34 -1.07 3.35
C GLY A 82 0.40 -0.59 1.89
N TYR A 83 0.48 -1.52 0.92
CA TYR A 83 0.50 -1.22 -0.50
C TYR A 83 -0.89 -1.17 -1.14
N MET A 84 -1.97 -1.35 -0.36
CA MET A 84 -3.36 -1.29 -0.86
C MET A 84 -3.77 0.17 -1.08
N THR A 85 -3.16 0.81 -2.08
CA THR A 85 -3.44 2.19 -2.48
C THR A 85 -4.03 2.21 -3.89
N THR A 86 -4.87 3.22 -4.15
CA THR A 86 -5.52 3.38 -5.46
C THR A 86 -4.51 3.55 -6.61
N PRO A 87 -3.43 4.35 -6.47
CA PRO A 87 -2.40 4.47 -7.51
C PRO A 87 -1.68 3.16 -7.80
N ILE A 88 -1.35 2.34 -6.77
CA ILE A 88 -0.71 1.04 -6.99
C ILE A 88 -1.65 0.08 -7.72
N CYS A 89 -2.92 0.01 -7.30
CA CYS A 89 -3.90 -0.85 -7.95
C CYS A 89 -4.06 -0.48 -9.43
N LYS A 90 -4.14 0.83 -9.73
CA LYS A 90 -4.21 1.31 -11.11
C LYS A 90 -2.93 1.00 -11.89
N GLY A 91 -1.76 1.26 -11.31
CA GLY A 91 -0.49 1.00 -11.96
C GLY A 91 -0.27 -0.48 -12.28
N LEU A 92 -0.74 -1.40 -11.43
CA LEU A 92 -0.71 -2.85 -11.70
C LEU A 92 -1.66 -3.24 -12.83
N GLU A 93 -2.88 -2.68 -12.85
CA GLU A 93 -3.86 -2.89 -13.92
C GLU A 93 -3.31 -2.44 -15.28
N GLU A 94 -2.75 -1.23 -15.36
CA GLU A 94 -2.17 -0.68 -16.60
C GLU A 94 -1.01 -1.54 -17.13
N ARG A 95 -0.26 -2.17 -16.22
CA ARG A 95 0.83 -3.08 -16.56
C ARG A 95 0.35 -4.51 -16.85
N LYS A 96 -0.95 -4.76 -16.75
CA LYS A 96 -1.58 -6.09 -16.87
C LYS A 96 -0.99 -7.12 -15.89
N ILE A 97 -0.62 -6.67 -14.69
CA ILE A 97 -0.01 -7.50 -13.65
C ILE A 97 -1.09 -7.92 -12.66
N TYR A 98 -1.16 -9.23 -12.38
CA TYR A 98 -2.09 -9.78 -11.41
C TYR A 98 -1.68 -9.40 -9.97
N GLY A 99 -2.27 -8.32 -9.46
CA GLY A 99 -2.02 -7.79 -8.13
C GLY A 99 -2.80 -8.53 -7.04
N VAL A 100 -2.09 -9.01 -6.01
CA VAL A 100 -2.68 -9.61 -4.80
C VAL A 100 -2.20 -8.87 -3.56
N ILE A 101 -3.04 -7.99 -3.03
CA ILE A 101 -2.70 -7.12 -1.90
C ILE A 101 -3.65 -7.38 -0.75
N ALA A 102 -3.14 -7.49 0.48
CA ALA A 102 -4.02 -7.61 1.62
C ALA A 102 -4.83 -6.33 1.88
N HIS A 103 -6.08 -6.51 2.25
CA HIS A 103 -6.96 -5.45 2.70
C HIS A 103 -6.63 -5.07 4.14
N ARG A 104 -6.42 -3.79 4.40
CA ARG A 104 -6.41 -3.22 5.76
C ARG A 104 -7.85 -2.86 6.13
N ARG A 105 -8.38 -3.41 7.22
CA ARG A 105 -9.70 -2.99 7.72
C ARG A 105 -9.59 -1.54 8.17
N PHE A 106 -10.31 -0.64 7.51
CA PHE A 106 -10.51 0.71 8.01
C PHE A 106 -11.65 0.66 9.01
N HIS A 107 -11.40 1.15 10.22
CA HIS A 107 -12.45 1.36 11.19
C HIS A 107 -13.19 2.65 10.80
N PRO A 108 -14.50 2.59 10.56
CA PRO A 108 -15.27 3.79 10.30
C PRO A 108 -15.26 4.66 11.56
N THR A 109 -15.49 5.96 11.39
CA THR A 109 -15.69 6.88 12.51
C THR A 109 -16.78 6.31 13.43
N GLN A 110 -16.45 6.14 14.71
CA GLN A 110 -17.39 5.59 15.68
C GLN A 110 -18.69 6.41 15.73
N GLY A 111 -19.81 5.70 15.76
CA GLY A 111 -21.16 6.30 15.75
C GLY A 111 -21.69 6.68 14.37
N LEU A 112 -20.88 6.63 13.30
CA LEU A 112 -21.32 6.94 11.94
C LEU A 112 -21.45 5.70 11.04
N LEU A 113 -22.39 5.79 10.10
CA LEU A 113 -22.60 4.76 9.10
C LEU A 113 -21.37 4.62 8.18
N PRO A 114 -20.87 3.39 8.03
CA PRO A 114 -19.72 3.13 7.18
C PRO A 114 -20.07 3.19 5.69
N LYS A 115 -19.05 3.44 4.84
CA LYS A 115 -19.21 3.55 3.38
C LYS A 115 -19.87 2.33 2.74
N TRP A 116 -19.58 1.11 3.21
CA TRP A 116 -20.15 -0.13 2.64
C TRP A 116 -21.65 -0.32 2.89
N LYS A 117 -22.29 0.54 3.70
CA LYS A 117 -23.75 0.59 3.83
C LYS A 117 -24.40 1.41 2.71
N PHE A 118 -23.60 2.09 1.87
CA PHE A 118 -24.05 2.84 0.71
C PHE A 118 -23.71 2.04 -0.55
N THR A 119 -24.72 1.70 -1.34
CA THR A 119 -24.56 0.90 -2.55
C THR A 119 -24.31 1.80 -3.74
N TYR A 120 -23.30 1.51 -4.55
CA TYR A 120 -23.03 2.24 -5.78
C TYR A 120 -23.80 1.61 -6.93
N GLU A 121 -24.58 2.41 -7.66
CA GLU A 121 -25.27 2.00 -8.88
C GLU A 121 -24.48 2.51 -10.08
N ALA A 122 -23.74 1.59 -10.72
CA ALA A 122 -22.86 1.94 -11.84
C ALA A 122 -23.63 2.49 -13.05
N GLU A 123 -24.81 1.91 -13.36
CA GLU A 123 -25.65 2.29 -14.51
C GLU A 123 -26.14 3.74 -14.43
N ARG A 124 -26.49 4.20 -13.23
CA ARG A 124 -27.03 5.54 -12.98
C ARG A 124 -26.00 6.52 -12.42
N ASN A 125 -24.76 6.05 -12.21
CA ASN A 125 -23.67 6.82 -11.61
C ASN A 125 -24.08 7.56 -10.33
N LEU A 126 -24.67 6.83 -9.37
CA LEU A 126 -25.11 7.37 -8.08
C LEU A 126 -24.89 6.39 -6.94
N TYR A 127 -25.03 6.86 -5.71
CA TYR A 127 -25.07 6.01 -4.52
C TYR A 127 -26.49 5.96 -3.94
N ARG A 128 -26.93 4.79 -3.46
CA ARG A 128 -28.11 4.65 -2.61
C ARG A 128 -27.71 4.52 -1.15
N CYS A 129 -28.40 5.25 -0.29
CA CYS A 129 -28.24 5.12 1.16
C CYS A 129 -29.10 3.97 1.72
N PRO A 130 -28.91 3.57 3.00
CA PRO A 130 -29.74 2.54 3.65
C PRO A 130 -31.25 2.85 3.71
N GLN A 131 -31.62 4.13 3.56
CA GLN A 131 -33.02 4.59 3.49
C GLN A 131 -33.49 4.79 2.04
N GLN A 132 -32.79 4.19 1.06
CA GLN A 132 -33.10 4.23 -0.37
C GLN A 132 -33.03 5.61 -1.03
N GLN A 133 -32.61 6.66 -0.31
CA GLN A 133 -32.37 7.98 -0.90
C GLN A 133 -31.14 7.97 -1.80
N GLU A 134 -31.22 8.76 -2.87
CA GLU A 134 -30.18 8.88 -3.89
C GLU A 134 -29.14 9.94 -3.52
N LEU A 135 -27.88 9.62 -3.74
CA LEU A 135 -26.75 10.53 -3.66
C LEU A 135 -26.20 10.71 -5.06
N ALA A 136 -26.58 11.81 -5.71
CA ALA A 136 -26.18 12.13 -7.07
C ALA A 136 -24.72 12.63 -7.12
N TYR A 137 -24.05 12.38 -8.24
CA TYR A 137 -22.73 12.94 -8.53
C TYR A 137 -22.79 14.48 -8.52
N ARG A 138 -21.81 15.12 -7.87
CA ARG A 138 -21.68 16.59 -7.84
C ARG A 138 -20.45 17.09 -8.55
N THR A 139 -19.28 16.58 -8.19
CA THR A 139 -18.01 17.09 -8.67
C THR A 139 -16.91 16.05 -8.48
N THR A 140 -15.78 16.26 -9.15
CA THR A 140 -14.55 15.49 -8.95
C THR A 140 -13.48 16.45 -8.47
N ASP A 141 -12.81 16.13 -7.37
CA ASP A 141 -11.69 16.94 -6.88
C ASP A 141 -10.42 16.74 -7.73
N ARG A 142 -9.43 17.61 -7.52
CA ARG A 142 -8.11 17.52 -8.17
C ARG A 142 -7.36 16.22 -7.89
N ASN A 143 -7.73 15.50 -6.83
CA ASN A 143 -7.12 14.24 -6.43
C ASN A 143 -7.84 13.03 -7.04
N GLY A 144 -8.84 13.24 -7.90
CA GLY A 144 -9.58 12.18 -8.58
C GLY A 144 -10.71 11.54 -7.75
N TYR A 145 -11.17 12.17 -6.66
CA TYR A 145 -12.33 11.72 -5.91
C TYR A 145 -13.62 12.33 -6.46
N ARG A 146 -14.53 11.47 -6.91
CA ARG A 146 -15.91 11.84 -7.21
C ARG A 146 -16.70 11.99 -5.92
N HIS A 147 -17.40 13.11 -5.77
CA HIS A 147 -18.25 13.43 -4.64
C HIS A 147 -19.71 13.20 -5.00
N TYR A 148 -20.38 12.37 -4.20
CA TYR A 148 -21.82 12.10 -4.29
C TYR A 148 -22.50 12.67 -3.06
N ALA A 149 -23.56 13.45 -3.26
CA ALA A 149 -24.21 14.19 -2.18
C ALA A 149 -25.70 13.86 -2.10
N SER A 150 -26.19 13.68 -0.87
CA SER A 150 -27.62 13.55 -0.62
C SER A 150 -28.33 14.91 -0.71
N ASP A 151 -29.65 14.88 -0.86
CA ASP A 151 -30.51 16.05 -0.73
C ASP A 151 -30.70 16.42 0.76
N PRO A 152 -30.25 17.61 1.21
CA PRO A 152 -30.44 18.09 2.58
C PRO A 152 -31.90 18.12 3.03
N LYS A 153 -32.85 18.45 2.14
CA LYS A 153 -34.26 18.59 2.49
C LYS A 153 -34.88 17.24 2.84
N GLN A 154 -34.50 16.21 2.10
CA GLN A 154 -34.92 14.83 2.35
C GLN A 154 -34.21 14.23 3.57
N CYS A 155 -32.93 14.55 3.76
CA CYS A 155 -32.16 14.09 4.91
C CYS A 155 -32.60 14.75 6.22
N ALA A 156 -33.16 15.96 6.18
CA ALA A 156 -33.60 16.70 7.37
C ALA A 156 -34.67 15.95 8.19
N HIS A 157 -35.47 15.13 7.53
CA HIS A 157 -36.56 14.33 8.11
C HIS A 157 -36.17 12.86 8.30
N CYS A 158 -34.89 12.51 8.12
CA CYS A 158 -34.43 11.13 8.12
C CYS A 158 -34.23 10.62 9.56
N PRO A 159 -34.82 9.46 9.94
CA PRO A 159 -34.75 8.94 11.32
C PRO A 159 -33.34 8.48 11.74
N ILE A 160 -32.45 8.27 10.77
CA ILE A 160 -31.07 7.83 11.01
C ILE A 160 -30.04 8.95 10.77
N LEU A 161 -30.48 10.21 10.68
CA LEU A 161 -29.61 11.34 10.33
C LEU A 161 -28.39 11.45 11.25
N GLU A 162 -28.60 11.34 12.57
CA GLU A 162 -27.55 11.41 13.59
C GLU A 162 -26.47 10.33 13.41
N LYS A 163 -26.87 9.14 12.96
CA LYS A 163 -25.97 8.02 12.64
C LYS A 163 -25.39 8.15 11.23
N CYS A 164 -25.95 8.98 10.36
CA CYS A 164 -25.56 9.09 8.95
C CYS A 164 -24.46 10.15 8.72
N THR A 165 -24.65 11.35 9.28
CA THR A 165 -23.75 12.50 9.06
C THR A 165 -23.75 13.44 10.25
N ARG A 166 -22.59 14.06 10.54
CA ARG A 166 -22.45 15.16 11.51
C ARG A 166 -22.49 16.54 10.84
N SER A 167 -22.83 16.59 9.55
CA SER A 167 -22.87 17.85 8.81
C SER A 167 -24.00 18.75 9.31
N ALA A 168 -23.68 20.00 9.65
CA ALA A 168 -24.67 21.03 10.03
C ALA A 168 -25.75 21.22 8.94
N ASN A 169 -25.35 21.11 7.68
CA ASN A 169 -26.26 21.23 6.53
C ASN A 169 -27.07 19.94 6.27
N LYS A 170 -27.07 18.98 7.19
CA LYS A 170 -27.79 17.69 7.11
C LYS A 170 -27.51 16.92 5.82
N ARG A 171 -26.34 17.14 5.21
CA ARG A 171 -25.93 16.55 3.93
C ARG A 171 -24.94 15.43 4.15
N LYS A 172 -25.18 14.28 3.53
CA LYS A 172 -24.19 13.18 3.46
C LYS A 172 -23.39 13.33 2.19
N ILE A 173 -22.06 13.20 2.31
CA ILE A 173 -21.15 13.11 1.17
C ILE A 173 -20.47 11.75 1.21
N VAL A 174 -20.50 11.05 0.07
CA VAL A 174 -19.76 9.81 -0.16
C VAL A 174 -18.75 10.09 -1.27
N THR A 175 -17.51 9.66 -1.07
CA THR A 175 -16.44 9.82 -2.07
C THR A 175 -16.07 8.47 -2.69
N ARG A 176 -15.82 8.47 -3.99
CA ARG A 176 -15.32 7.31 -4.76
C ARG A 176 -14.18 7.77 -5.66
N HIS A 177 -13.04 7.11 -5.63
CA HIS A 177 -11.95 7.46 -6.53
C HIS A 177 -12.29 7.04 -7.97
N ILE A 178 -11.79 7.77 -8.98
CA ILE A 178 -11.93 7.40 -10.40
C ILE A 178 -11.34 6.02 -10.76
N TRP A 179 -10.48 5.48 -9.90
CA TRP A 179 -9.83 4.16 -10.07
C TRP A 179 -10.23 3.20 -8.96
N GLU A 180 -11.39 3.42 -8.33
CA GLU A 180 -11.92 2.49 -7.33
C GLU A 180 -12.13 1.10 -7.93
N ASP A 181 -12.48 1.01 -9.21
CA ASP A 181 -12.68 -0.26 -9.92
C ASP A 181 -11.38 -1.08 -9.97
N SER A 182 -10.22 -0.44 -10.24
CA SER A 182 -8.91 -1.10 -10.20
C SER A 182 -8.62 -1.69 -8.81
N LYS A 183 -9.00 -0.98 -7.75
CA LYS A 183 -8.85 -1.43 -6.35
C LYS A 183 -9.79 -2.58 -6.02
N GLU A 184 -11.02 -2.55 -6.54
CA GLU A 184 -11.99 -3.64 -6.42
C GLU A 184 -11.49 -4.90 -7.13
N GLN A 185 -10.91 -4.78 -8.33
CA GLN A 185 -10.32 -5.92 -9.03
C GLN A 185 -9.19 -6.57 -8.23
N VAL A 186 -8.25 -5.80 -7.68
CA VAL A 186 -7.20 -6.33 -6.78
C VAL A 186 -7.79 -7.03 -5.55
N ARG A 187 -8.91 -6.51 -5.02
CA ARG A 187 -9.63 -7.16 -3.91
C ARG A 187 -10.21 -8.51 -4.33
N LEU A 188 -10.82 -8.59 -5.52
CA LEU A 188 -11.36 -9.83 -6.08
C LEU A 188 -10.25 -10.84 -6.37
N ASN A 189 -9.13 -10.40 -6.95
CA ASN A 189 -7.93 -11.20 -7.17
C ASN A 189 -7.48 -11.89 -5.89
N ARG A 190 -7.43 -11.17 -4.76
CA ARG A 190 -7.08 -11.77 -3.47
C ARG A 190 -8.05 -12.87 -3.02
N LEU A 191 -9.33 -12.75 -3.32
CA LEU A 191 -10.36 -13.71 -2.89
C LEU A 191 -10.38 -14.99 -3.75
N SER A 192 -9.84 -14.92 -4.96
CA SER A 192 -9.75 -16.05 -5.88
C SER A 192 -8.85 -17.18 -5.34
N LYS A 193 -8.98 -18.38 -5.90
CA LYS A 193 -8.14 -19.54 -5.53
C LYS A 193 -6.65 -19.27 -5.82
N SER A 194 -6.33 -18.70 -6.98
CA SER A 194 -4.96 -18.37 -7.38
C SER A 194 -4.37 -17.27 -6.48
N GLY A 195 -5.14 -16.23 -6.17
CA GLY A 195 -4.68 -15.16 -5.29
C GLY A 195 -4.42 -15.62 -3.86
N LYS A 196 -5.30 -16.46 -3.29
CA LYS A 196 -5.06 -17.07 -1.97
C LYS A 196 -3.79 -17.91 -1.95
N ARG A 197 -3.52 -18.70 -3.00
CA ARG A 197 -2.29 -19.50 -3.12
C ARG A 197 -1.05 -18.62 -3.19
N LEU A 198 -1.07 -17.59 -4.03
CA LEU A 198 0.05 -16.66 -4.19
C LEU A 198 0.32 -15.88 -2.89
N TYR A 199 -0.72 -15.33 -2.26
CA TYR A 199 -0.56 -14.57 -1.02
C TYR A 199 -0.01 -15.42 0.13
N ARG A 200 -0.37 -16.71 0.19
CA ARG A 200 0.17 -17.64 1.18
C ARG A 200 1.70 -17.77 1.07
N LYS A 201 2.26 -17.70 -0.14
CA LYS A 201 3.72 -17.78 -0.35
C LYS A 201 4.47 -16.56 0.15
N ARG A 202 3.84 -15.38 0.16
CA ARG A 202 4.50 -14.13 0.60
C ARG A 202 5.08 -14.25 2.01
N LYS A 203 4.36 -14.87 2.97
CA LYS A 203 4.84 -15.04 4.35
C LYS A 203 6.05 -15.99 4.45
N GLU A 204 6.22 -16.90 3.48
CA GLU A 204 7.30 -17.88 3.44
C GLU A 204 8.56 -17.30 2.76
N THR A 205 8.41 -16.27 1.93
CA THR A 205 9.50 -15.69 1.13
C THR A 205 10.05 -14.40 1.73
N ILE A 206 9.33 -13.28 1.61
CA ILE A 206 9.84 -11.95 1.93
C ILE A 206 10.13 -11.78 3.43
N GLU A 207 9.25 -12.31 4.29
CA GLU A 207 9.43 -12.23 5.75
C GLU A 207 10.68 -12.99 6.18
N ARG A 208 10.95 -14.15 5.55
CA ARG A 208 12.18 -14.91 5.77
C ARG A 208 13.40 -14.12 5.31
N SER A 209 13.33 -13.46 4.14
CA SER A 209 14.46 -12.64 3.66
C SER A 209 14.81 -11.51 4.63
N PHE A 210 13.82 -10.83 5.20
CA PHE A 210 14.06 -9.81 6.24
C PHE A 210 14.56 -10.41 7.55
N ALA A 211 14.04 -11.57 7.97
CA ALA A 211 14.49 -12.26 9.17
C ALA A 211 15.97 -12.66 9.04
N ASP A 212 16.34 -13.29 7.93
CA ASP A 212 17.72 -13.69 7.64
C ASP A 212 18.67 -12.48 7.65
N ALA A 213 18.27 -11.36 7.02
CA ALA A 213 19.08 -10.14 7.02
C ALA A 213 19.34 -9.65 8.46
N LYS A 214 18.29 -9.62 9.29
CA LYS A 214 18.38 -9.14 10.68
C LYS A 214 19.14 -10.08 11.61
N GLN A 215 18.93 -11.39 11.51
CA GLN A 215 19.55 -12.36 12.43
C GLN A 215 20.96 -12.77 12.00
N LEU A 216 21.20 -12.93 10.69
CA LEU A 216 22.43 -13.55 10.18
C LEU A 216 23.39 -12.56 9.53
N HIS A 217 22.95 -11.35 9.24
CA HIS A 217 23.74 -10.33 8.51
C HIS A 217 23.82 -8.98 9.23
N GLY A 218 23.39 -8.92 10.50
CA GLY A 218 23.49 -7.70 11.31
C GLY A 218 22.64 -6.52 10.80
N PHE A 219 21.60 -6.80 10.01
CA PHE A 219 20.77 -5.78 9.35
C PHE A 219 19.73 -5.11 10.29
N ARG A 220 19.98 -5.11 11.61
CA ARG A 220 19.12 -4.44 12.60
C ARG A 220 19.46 -2.96 12.76
N TYR A 221 20.70 -2.59 12.46
CA TYR A 221 21.22 -1.24 12.61
C TYR A 221 21.95 -0.81 11.34
N CYS A 222 21.88 0.49 11.04
CA CYS A 222 22.74 1.11 10.04
C CYS A 222 24.14 1.22 10.63
N ARG A 223 25.16 0.76 9.88
CA ARG A 223 26.56 0.84 10.31
C ARG A 223 27.20 2.18 9.95
N LEU A 224 26.63 2.86 8.96
CA LEU A 224 27.11 4.10 8.38
C LEU A 224 25.93 5.07 8.26
N GLN A 225 26.23 6.36 8.28
CA GLN A 225 25.26 7.46 8.12
C GLN A 225 25.11 7.83 6.64
N GLY A 226 24.00 8.45 6.27
CA GLY A 226 23.72 8.87 4.90
C GLY A 226 23.08 7.79 4.05
N LEU A 227 22.16 8.21 3.18
CA LEU A 227 21.30 7.32 2.40
C LEU A 227 22.10 6.36 1.50
N ASN A 228 23.17 6.87 0.89
CA ASN A 228 24.02 6.07 -0.01
C ASN A 228 24.72 4.92 0.73
N ASN A 229 25.23 5.19 1.93
CA ASN A 229 25.94 4.18 2.70
C ASN A 229 24.98 3.11 3.25
N VAL A 230 23.76 3.51 3.65
CA VAL A 230 22.72 2.56 4.06
C VAL A 230 22.23 1.73 2.87
N MET A 231 22.10 2.35 1.70
CA MET A 231 21.78 1.66 0.44
C MET A 231 22.85 0.61 0.10
N GLU A 232 24.13 0.96 0.22
CA GLU A 232 25.25 0.03 0.01
C GLU A 232 25.18 -1.15 0.97
N GLN A 233 24.98 -0.90 2.27
CA GLN A 233 24.80 -1.95 3.27
C GLN A 233 23.65 -2.90 2.91
N ALA A 234 22.51 -2.36 2.45
CA ALA A 234 21.35 -3.14 2.04
C ALA A 234 21.63 -4.00 0.79
N LEU A 235 22.28 -3.41 -0.23
CA LEU A 235 22.66 -4.10 -1.45
C LEU A 235 23.67 -5.23 -1.18
N MET A 236 24.71 -4.97 -0.41
CA MET A 236 25.73 -5.96 -0.05
C MET A 236 25.11 -7.11 0.77
N THR A 237 24.21 -6.80 1.70
CA THR A 237 23.48 -7.81 2.46
C THR A 237 22.65 -8.71 1.54
N ALA A 238 21.90 -8.12 0.60
CA ALA A 238 21.10 -8.86 -0.36
C ALA A 238 21.93 -9.71 -1.32
N ALA A 239 23.08 -9.20 -1.78
CA ALA A 239 24.00 -9.94 -2.63
C ALA A 239 24.51 -11.21 -1.93
N VAL A 240 24.96 -11.11 -0.67
CA VAL A 240 25.40 -12.27 0.12
C VAL A 240 24.25 -13.26 0.36
N GLN A 241 23.05 -12.77 0.66
CA GLN A 241 21.88 -13.64 0.83
C GLN A 241 21.56 -14.41 -0.46
N ASN A 242 21.65 -13.76 -1.63
CA ASN A 242 21.45 -14.41 -2.91
C ASN A 242 22.54 -15.44 -3.19
N MET A 243 23.82 -15.12 -2.99
CA MET A 243 24.93 -16.06 -3.19
C MET A 243 24.76 -17.33 -2.33
N LYS A 244 24.42 -17.18 -1.05
CA LYS A 244 24.12 -18.33 -0.16
C LYS A 244 22.95 -19.17 -0.68
N LYS A 245 21.86 -18.53 -1.11
CA LYS A 245 20.68 -19.23 -1.64
C LYS A 245 20.99 -19.97 -2.93
N ILE A 246 21.72 -19.34 -3.84
CA ILE A 246 22.13 -19.96 -5.11
C ILE A 246 22.99 -21.19 -4.84
N ALA A 247 24.00 -21.09 -3.97
CA ALA A 247 24.84 -22.24 -3.60
C ALA A 247 24.01 -23.41 -3.04
N LEU A 248 23.10 -23.14 -2.09
CA LEU A 248 22.22 -24.17 -1.52
C LEU A 248 21.26 -24.81 -2.54
N HIS A 249 20.76 -24.03 -3.50
CA HIS A 249 19.91 -24.57 -4.56
C HIS A 249 20.70 -25.40 -5.58
N LEU A 250 21.96 -25.04 -5.86
CA LEU A 250 22.84 -25.81 -6.73
C LEU A 250 23.25 -27.13 -6.08
N GLU A 251 23.61 -27.11 -4.79
CA GLU A 251 23.97 -28.31 -4.02
C GLU A 251 22.82 -29.33 -4.00
N ARG A 252 21.58 -28.89 -3.78
CA ARG A 252 20.40 -29.79 -3.78
C ARG A 252 20.05 -30.37 -5.15
N ARG A 253 20.62 -29.83 -6.22
CA ARG A 253 20.40 -30.29 -7.60
C ARG A 253 21.50 -31.24 -8.06
N ALA A 254 22.66 -31.21 -7.41
CA ALA A 254 23.76 -32.15 -7.63
C ALA A 254 23.46 -33.48 -6.93
#